data_AF-K1T3I9-F1
#
_entry.id   AF-K1T3I9-F1
#
_cell.length_a   1.000
_cell.length_b   1.000
_cell.length_c   1.000
_cell.angle_alpha   90.00
_cell.angle_beta   90.00
_cell.angle_gamma   90.00
#
_symmetry.space_group_name_H-M   'P 1'
#
loop_
_entity.id
_entity.type
_entity.pdbx_description
1 polymer ?
#
loop_
_entity_poly.entity_id
_entity_poly.type
_entity_poly.pdbx_seq_one_letter_code
_entity_poly.pdbx_strand_id
1 'polypeptide(L)' 'RVIVMNDGLVVMDGKPREVFTRKKELEDIGLAVPDTVSLLFSLREAGMDVPVDAITVEECADAIAKNFT' A
#
# COMPACT_ATOMS: atom_id res chain seq x y z
N ARG A 1 14.04 2.54 5.43
CA ARG A 1 14.15 1.09 5.14
C ARG A 1 13.27 0.37 6.14
N VAL A 2 12.57 -0.67 5.70
CA VAL A 2 11.61 -1.47 6.48
C VAL A 2 11.92 -2.93 6.23
N ILE A 3 11.91 -3.73 7.29
CA ILE A 3 12.08 -5.17 7.24
C ILE A 3 10.81 -5.78 7.83
N VAL A 4 10.22 -6.72 7.10
CA VAL A 4 9.05 -7.48 7.53
C VAL A 4 9.51 -8.88 7.88
N MET A 5 9.15 -9.33 9.08
CA MET A 5 9.48 -10.67 9.57
C MET A 5 8.20 -11.47 9.79
N ASN A 6 8.25 -12.74 9.39
CA ASN A 6 7.21 -13.72 9.70
C ASN A 6 7.89 -15.02 10.14
N ASP A 7 7.42 -15.63 11.24
CA ASP A 7 7.96 -16.88 11.80
C ASP A 7 9.49 -16.92 11.95
N GLY A 8 10.09 -15.80 12.34
CA GLY A 8 11.55 -15.68 12.53
C GLY A 8 12.37 -15.55 11.23
N LEU A 9 11.71 -15.48 10.07
CA LEU A 9 12.34 -15.26 8.77
C LEU A 9 12.03 -13.85 8.26
N VAL A 10 12.99 -13.26 7.55
CA VAL A 10 12.77 -12.00 6.83
C VAL A 10 12.02 -12.31 5.53
N VAL A 11 10.78 -11.83 5.44
CA VAL A 11 9.92 -12.04 4.26
C VAL A 11 9.94 -10.84 3.30
N MET A 12 10.25 -9.63 3.79
CA MET A 12 10.44 -8.44 2.96
C MET A 12 11.52 -7.53 3.53
N ASP A 13 12.28 -6.88 2.65
CA ASP A 13 13.26 -5.84 2.99
C ASP A 13 13.28 -4.79 1.87
N GLY A 14 12.99 -3.54 2.20
CA GLY A 14 12.93 -2.47 1.20
C GLY A 14 12.58 -1.10 1.76
N LYS A 15 12.16 -0.19 0.87
CA LYS A 15 11.59 1.10 1.30
C LYS A 15 10.14 0.90 1.77
N PRO A 16 9.63 1.74 2.71
CA PRO A 16 8.24 1.65 3.16
C PRO A 16 7.24 1.57 2.00
N ARG A 17 7.41 2.43 0.98
CA ARG A 17 6.55 2.44 -0.21
C ARG A 17 6.53 1.10 -0.95
N GLU A 18 7.69 0.48 -1.16
CA GLU A 18 7.80 -0.80 -1.87
C GLU A 18 7.23 -1.97 -1.05
N VAL A 19 7.29 -1.89 0.27
CA VAL A 19 6.75 -2.92 1.18
C VAL A 19 5.23 -2.81 1.23
N PHE A 20 4.69 -1.60 1.41
CA PHE A 20 3.23 -1.40 1.57
C PHE A 20 2.44 -1.62 0.28
N THR A 21 3.05 -1.53 -0.91
CA THR A 21 2.39 -1.97 -2.15
C THR A 21 2.16 -3.47 -2.20
N ARG A 22 2.74 -4.28 -1.30
CA ARG A 22 2.46 -5.72 -1.17
C ARG A 22 1.37 -5.99 -0.16
N LYS A 23 0.28 -5.22 -0.21
CA LYS A 23 -0.85 -5.27 0.74
C LYS A 23 -1.29 -6.71 1.04
N LYS A 24 -1.54 -7.51 0.00
CA LYS A 24 -2.03 -8.88 0.15
C LYS A 24 -1.06 -9.77 0.93
N GLU A 25 0.22 -9.73 0.60
CA GLU A 25 1.26 -10.49 1.32
C GLU A 25 1.39 -10.04 2.78
N LEU A 26 1.20 -8.73 3.06
CA LEU A 26 1.19 -8.19 4.42
C LEU A 26 -0.05 -8.64 5.22
N GLU A 27 -1.23 -8.63 4.59
CA GLU A 27 -2.47 -9.11 5.23
C GLU A 27 -2.42 -10.62 5.49
N ASP A 28 -1.84 -11.41 4.59
CA ASP A 28 -1.69 -12.86 4.72
C ASP A 28 -0.80 -13.26 5.91
N ILE A 29 0.16 -12.41 6.30
CA ILE A 29 1.00 -12.58 7.50
C ILE A 29 0.47 -11.84 8.73
N GLY A 30 -0.76 -11.29 8.65
CA GLY A 30 -1.43 -10.64 9.77
C GLY A 30 -0.98 -9.20 10.07
N LEU A 31 -0.32 -8.53 9.13
CA LEU A 31 0.07 -7.13 9.25
C LEU A 31 -0.98 -6.20 8.61
N ALA A 32 -1.36 -5.17 9.35
CA ALA A 32 -2.19 -4.10 8.83
C ALA A 32 -1.36 -3.15 7.95
N VAL A 33 -1.95 -2.72 6.83
CA VAL A 33 -1.44 -1.61 6.01
C VAL A 33 -2.10 -0.29 6.41
N PRO A 34 -1.50 0.87 6.07
CA PRO A 34 -2.16 2.16 6.24
C PRO A 34 -3.49 2.24 5.50
N ASP A 35 -4.47 2.96 6.08
CA ASP A 35 -5.80 3.14 5.49
C ASP A 35 -5.75 3.78 4.09
N THR A 36 -4.80 4.68 3.87
CA THR A 36 -4.56 5.33 2.56
C THR A 36 -4.25 4.29 1.48
N VAL A 37 -3.34 3.36 1.77
CA VAL A 37 -2.95 2.27 0.87
C VAL A 37 -4.15 1.34 0.63
N SER A 38 -4.89 0.98 1.68
CA SER A 38 -6.06 0.11 1.56
C SER A 38 -7.16 0.71 0.69
N LEU A 39 -7.42 2.02 0.83
CA LEU A 39 -8.38 2.76 0.01
C LEU A 39 -7.96 2.76 -1.47
N LEU A 40 -6.69 3.09 -1.76
CA LEU A 40 -6.18 3.14 -3.12
C LEU A 40 -6.22 1.76 -3.80
N PHE A 41 -5.93 0.69 -3.05
CA PHE A 41 -6.11 -0.68 -3.53
C PHE A 41 -7.57 -0.96 -3.92
N SER A 42 -8.51 -0.57 -3.06
CA SER A 42 -9.94 -0.77 -3.30
C SER A 42 -10.43 0.02 -4.52
N LEU A 43 -9.93 1.25 -4.71
CA LEU A 43 -10.22 2.07 -5.89
C LEU A 43 -9.66 1.46 -7.17
N ARG A 44 -8.46 0.88 -7.10
CA ARG A 44 -7.86 0.17 -8.23
C ARG A 44 -8.63 -1.10 -8.60
N GLU A 45 -9.07 -1.87 -7.60
CA GLU A 45 -9.95 -3.02 -7.82
C GLU A 45 -11.32 -2.63 -8.41
N ALA A 46 -11.80 -1.43 -8.09
CA ALA A 46 -13.00 -0.85 -8.71
C ALA A 46 -12.78 -0.31 -10.14
N GLY A 47 -11.56 -0.40 -10.68
CA GLY A 47 -11.23 -0.03 -12.06
C GLY A 47 -10.64 1.37 -12.25
N MET A 48 -10.27 2.07 -11.16
CA MET A 48 -9.61 3.37 -11.23
C MET A 48 -8.09 3.23 -11.32
N ASP A 49 -7.43 3.92 -12.25
CA ASP A 49 -5.96 3.86 -12.39
C ASP A 49 -5.27 4.83 -11.42
N VAL A 50 -5.23 4.45 -10.13
CA VAL A 50 -4.55 5.20 -9.07
C VAL A 50 -3.28 4.50 -8.60
N PRO A 51 -2.18 5.22 -8.28
CA PRO A 51 -1.03 4.65 -7.59
C PRO A 51 -1.40 4.18 -6.18
N VAL A 52 -0.82 3.06 -5.73
CA VAL A 52 -1.08 2.44 -4.41
C VAL A 52 0.09 2.58 -3.43
N ASP A 53 1.11 3.35 -3.80
CA ASP A 53 2.31 3.61 -3.00
C ASP A 53 2.24 4.94 -2.22
N ALA A 54 1.10 5.64 -2.30
CA ALA A 54 0.82 6.85 -1.54
C ALA A 54 0.54 6.51 -0.07
N ILE A 55 1.45 6.92 0.80
CA ILE A 55 1.46 6.56 2.22
C ILE A 55 0.95 7.70 3.11
N THR A 56 0.86 8.93 2.59
CA THR A 56 0.26 10.07 3.29
C THR A 56 -1.14 10.39 2.78
N VAL A 57 -1.90 11.16 3.56
CA VAL A 57 -3.26 11.58 3.20
C VAL A 57 -3.21 12.51 1.99
N GLU A 58 -2.24 13.42 1.93
CA GLU A 58 -2.06 14.37 0.83
C GLU A 58 -1.75 13.64 -0.49
N GLU A 59 -0.83 12.67 -0.47
CA GLU A 59 -0.49 11.88 -1.67
C GLU A 59 -1.69 11.07 -2.17
N CYS A 60 -2.49 10.52 -1.24
CA CYS A 60 -3.71 9.80 -1.57
C CYS A 60 -4.76 10.72 -2.21
N ALA A 61 -4.99 11.90 -1.63
CA ALA A 61 -5.90 12.89 -2.18
C ALA A 61 -5.49 13.34 -3.58
N ASP A 62 -4.21 13.62 -3.79
CA ASP A 62 -3.66 14.00 -5.10
C ASP A 62 -3.81 12.89 -6.15
N ALA A 63 -3.58 11.64 -5.75
CA ALA A 63 -3.74 10.46 -6.62
C ALA A 63 -5.18 10.31 -7.11
N ILE A 64 -6.14 10.48 -6.20
CA ILE A 64 -7.58 10.40 -6.51
C ILE A 64 -7.98 11.58 -7.40
N ALA A 65 -7.62 12.81 -7.02
CA ALA A 65 -8.01 14.02 -7.75
C ALA A 65 -7.58 14.00 -9.22
N LYS A 66 -6.37 13.50 -9.52
CA LYS A 66 -5.85 13.37 -10.89
C LYS A 66 -6.68 12.47 -11.80
N ASN A 67 -7.43 11.51 -11.25
CA ASN A 67 -8.28 10.59 -12.04
C ASN A 67 -9.64 11.20 -12.44
N PHE A 68 -9.98 12.38 -11.91
CA PHE A 68 -11.25 13.07 -12.20
C PHE A 68 -11.09 14.28 -13.13
N THR A 69 -9.91 14.50 -13.71
CA THR A 69 -9.61 15.62 -14.62
C THR A 69 -9.31 15.10 -16.02
#